data_AF-S2Y236-F1
#
_entry.id   AF-S2Y236-F1
#
_cell.length_a   1.000
_cell.length_b   1.000
_cell.length_c   1.000
_cell.angle_alpha   90.00
_cell.angle_beta   90.00
_cell.angle_gamma   90.00
#
_symmetry.space_group_name_H-M   'P 1'
#
loop_
_entity.id
_entity.type
_entity.pdbx_description
1 polymer ?
#
loop_
_entity_poly.entity_id
_entity_poly.type
_entity_poly.pdbx_seq_one_letter_code
_entity_poly.pdbx_strand_id
1 'polypeptide(L)'
;MATPSGRLYGPVEKAVRDDVEQLGDLVGVEPSLSEMAYTLAREIDAGGGEEGRQLPQLNRELRQTLAQLLEGRAADDDDDLGDLGSPD
;
A
#
# COMPACT_ATOMS: atom_id res chain seq x y z
N MET A 1 24.65 -12.81 23.68
CA MET A 1 24.35 -11.38 23.50
C MET A 1 23.49 -11.28 22.24
N ALA A 2 22.17 -11.22 22.39
CA ALA A 2 21.25 -11.20 21.25
C ALA A 2 21.06 -9.75 20.80
N THR A 3 21.31 -9.47 19.52
CA THR A 3 21.00 -8.18 18.91
C THR A 3 19.47 -8.04 18.78
N PRO A 4 18.86 -6.89 19.10
CA PRO A 4 17.44 -6.68 18.85
C PRO A 4 17.25 -6.38 17.36
N SER A 5 17.19 -7.39 16.50
CA SER A 5 16.92 -7.22 15.05
C SER A 5 15.43 -6.95 14.73
N GLY A 6 14.67 -6.38 15.67
CA GLY A 6 13.20 -6.36 15.63
C GLY A 6 12.52 -5.06 15.19
N ARG A 7 13.25 -4.00 14.85
CA ARG A 7 12.64 -2.74 14.34
C ARG A 7 13.50 -2.11 13.25
N LEU A 8 13.44 -2.66 12.04
CA LEU A 8 14.00 -1.99 10.86
C LEU A 8 13.07 -0.90 10.31
N TYR A 9 11.76 -1.05 10.54
CA TYR A 9 10.73 -0.15 10.02
C TYR A 9 10.05 0.63 11.15
N GLY A 10 9.63 1.85 10.84
CA GLY A 10 8.71 2.58 11.71
C GLY A 10 7.29 1.95 11.67
N PRO A 11 6.38 2.44 12.52
CA PRO A 11 5.05 1.84 12.65
C PRO A 11 4.23 1.90 11.36
N VAL A 12 4.34 2.97 10.56
CA VAL A 12 3.58 3.12 9.31
C VAL A 12 4.16 2.23 8.23
N GLU A 13 5.49 2.22 8.02
CA GLU A 13 6.12 1.35 7.02
C GLU A 13 5.89 -0.12 7.35
N LYS A 14 5.91 -0.50 8.64
CA LYS A 14 5.57 -1.86 9.05
C LYS A 14 4.14 -2.22 8.67
N ALA A 15 3.16 -1.39 9.03
CA ALA A 15 1.75 -1.67 8.74
C ALA A 15 1.50 -1.81 7.24
N VAL A 16 2.05 -0.91 6.43
CA VAL A 16 1.91 -0.97 4.97
C VAL A 16 2.53 -2.25 4.38
N ARG A 17 3.67 -2.70 4.91
CA ARG A 17 4.28 -3.98 4.48
C ARG A 17 3.43 -5.18 4.85
N ASP A 18 2.92 -5.21 6.08
CA ASP A 18 2.02 -6.27 6.53
C ASP A 18 0.72 -6.30 5.69
N ASP A 19 0.20 -5.14 5.31
CA ASP A 19 -1.00 -5.02 4.47
C ASP A 19 -0.72 -5.51 3.03
N VAL A 20 0.42 -5.13 2.44
CA VAL A 20 0.79 -5.59 1.09
C VAL A 20 1.10 -7.09 1.07
N GLU A 21 1.72 -7.64 2.11
CA GLU A 21 1.95 -9.10 2.22
C GLU A 21 0.63 -9.89 2.21
N GLN A 22 -0.43 -9.33 2.82
CA GLN A 22 -1.77 -9.94 2.79
C GLN A 22 -2.43 -9.92 1.40
N LEU A 23 -1.95 -9.09 0.46
CA LEU A 23 -2.43 -9.09 -0.93
C LEU A 23 -1.93 -10.30 -1.74
N GLY A 24 -0.90 -10.99 -1.26
CA GLY A 24 -0.29 -12.13 -1.97
C GLY A 24 0.58 -11.69 -3.15
N ASP A 25 0.60 -12.51 -4.21
CA ASP A 25 1.48 -12.28 -5.36
C ASP A 25 1.10 -10.99 -6.09
N LEU A 26 2.09 -10.10 -6.26
CA LEU A 26 1.91 -8.80 -6.91
C LEU A 26 2.15 -8.91 -8.41
N VAL A 27 1.25 -8.35 -9.21
CA VAL A 27 1.30 -8.39 -10.68
C VAL A 27 1.12 -7.01 -11.31
N GLY A 28 1.47 -6.88 -12.59
CA GLY A 28 1.30 -5.63 -13.34
C GLY A 28 2.04 -4.46 -12.68
N VAL A 29 1.29 -3.42 -12.29
CA VAL A 29 1.84 -2.20 -11.66
C VAL A 29 1.98 -2.29 -10.14
N GLU A 30 1.40 -3.32 -9.51
CA GLU A 30 1.36 -3.46 -8.05
C GLU A 30 2.73 -3.52 -7.37
N PRO A 31 3.77 -4.18 -7.93
CA PRO A 31 5.10 -4.12 -7.33
C PRO A 31 5.65 -2.69 -7.23
N SER A 32 5.41 -1.87 -8.28
CA SER A 32 5.88 -0.48 -8.28
C SER A 32 5.11 0.41 -7.31
N LEU A 33 3.78 0.24 -7.22
CA LEU A 33 2.94 0.96 -6.27
C LEU A 33 3.27 0.58 -4.82
N SER A 34 3.60 -0.69 -4.57
CA SER A 34 4.00 -1.17 -3.25
C SER A 34 5.31 -0.53 -2.78
N GLU A 35 6.33 -0.46 -3.64
CA GLU A 35 7.59 0.22 -3.32
C GLU A 35 7.39 1.73 -3.08
N MET A 36 6.49 2.37 -3.82
CA MET A 36 6.10 3.76 -3.57
C MET A 36 5.42 3.90 -2.20
N ALA A 37 4.50 3.01 -1.87
CA ALA A 37 3.82 3.02 -0.57
C ALA A 37 4.80 2.83 0.59
N TYR A 38 5.77 1.93 0.47
CA TYR A 38 6.83 1.74 1.47
C TYR A 38 7.68 3.00 1.65
N THR A 39 8.03 3.67 0.55
CA THR A 39 8.82 4.89 0.59
C THR A 39 8.05 6.01 1.28
N LEU A 40 6.78 6.24 0.91
CA LEU A 40 5.93 7.24 1.54
C LEU A 40 5.73 6.98 3.03
N ALA A 41 5.49 5.72 3.40
CA ALA A 41 5.34 5.31 4.79
C ALA A 41 6.62 5.55 5.62
N ARG A 42 7.80 5.28 5.03
CA ARG A 42 9.09 5.58 5.65
C ARG A 42 9.27 7.08 5.89
N GLU A 43 8.92 7.92 4.92
CA GLU A 43 9.01 9.37 5.07
C GLU A 43 8.05 9.92 6.14
N ILE A 44 6.87 9.30 6.29
CA ILE A 44 5.94 9.60 7.39
C ILE A 44 6.56 9.21 8.73
N ASP A 45 7.12 8.00 8.84
CA ASP A 45 7.81 7.52 10.04
C ASP A 45 9.03 8.37 10.41
N ALA A 46 9.73 8.92 9.40
CA ALA A 46 10.84 9.85 9.57
C ALA A 46 10.39 11.27 10.00
N GLY A 47 9.08 11.50 10.14
CA GLY A 47 8.51 12.74 10.64
C GLY A 47 8.04 13.72 9.57
N GLY A 48 8.07 13.35 8.28
CA GLY A 48 7.52 14.16 7.18
C GLY A 48 8.24 15.49 6.94
N GLY A 49 9.57 15.46 6.97
CA GLY A 49 10.43 16.61 6.68
C GLY A 49 10.48 17.66 7.78
N GLU A 50 10.79 18.90 7.41
CA GLU A 50 11.01 20.02 8.34
C GLU A 50 9.75 20.27 9.19
N GLU A 51 9.84 19.94 10.49
CA GLU A 51 8.76 20.09 11.49
C GLU A 51 7.44 19.37 11.09
N GLY A 52 7.50 18.34 10.25
CA GLY A 52 6.32 17.60 9.81
C GLY A 52 5.41 18.35 8.83
N ARG A 53 5.89 19.42 8.21
CA ARG A 53 5.12 20.21 7.21
C ARG A 53 4.65 19.38 6.03
N GLN A 54 5.35 18.30 5.67
CA GLN A 54 4.98 17.44 4.54
C GLN A 54 4.02 16.32 4.94
N LEU A 55 3.79 16.07 6.24
CA LEU A 55 2.91 14.99 6.70
C LEU A 55 1.52 15.03 6.05
N PRO A 56 0.82 16.18 5.90
CA PRO A 56 -0.48 16.19 5.24
C PRO A 56 -0.43 15.76 3.78
N GLN A 57 0.63 16.11 3.06
CA GLN A 57 0.84 15.73 1.67
C GLN A 57 1.16 14.23 1.57
N LEU A 58 2.17 13.77 2.31
CA LEU A 58 2.58 12.36 2.34
C LEU A 58 1.41 11.43 2.72
N ASN A 59 0.58 11.83 3.69
CA ASN A 59 -0.61 11.06 4.07
C ASN A 59 -1.65 10.98 2.94
N ARG A 60 -1.82 12.05 2.14
CA ARG A 60 -2.75 12.02 1.00
C ARG A 60 -2.21 11.11 -0.11
N GLU A 61 -0.93 11.24 -0.43
CA GLU A 61 -0.26 10.43 -1.44
C GLU A 61 -0.28 8.95 -1.05
N LEU A 62 0.07 8.60 0.19
CA LEU A 62 0.01 7.21 0.67
C LEU A 62 -1.40 6.63 0.54
N ARG A 63 -2.45 7.37 0.95
CA ARG A 63 -3.84 6.90 0.80
C ARG A 63 -4.23 6.71 -0.66
N GLN A 64 -3.78 7.58 -1.57
CA GLN A 64 -4.06 7.45 -3.00
C GLN A 64 -3.34 6.24 -3.60
N THR A 65 -2.08 5.99 -3.24
CA THR A 65 -1.33 4.81 -3.69
C THR A 65 -1.97 3.52 -3.19
N LEU A 66 -2.40 3.47 -1.92
CA LEU A 66 -3.10 2.30 -1.37
C LEU A 66 -4.46 2.08 -2.03
N ALA A 67 -5.21 3.15 -2.33
CA ALA A 67 -6.48 3.02 -3.07
C ALA A 67 -6.27 2.41 -4.45
N GLN A 68 -5.24 2.84 -5.19
CA GLN A 68 -4.92 2.28 -6.52
C GLN A 68 -4.52 0.80 -6.46
N LEU A 69 -3.77 0.39 -5.43
CA LEU A 69 -3.44 -1.02 -5.20
C LEU A 69 -4.71 -1.88 -5.00
N LEU A 70 -5.68 -1.36 -4.24
CA LEU A 70 -6.92 -2.07 -3.96
C LEU A 70 -7.89 -2.05 -5.15
N GLU A 71 -7.95 -0.96 -5.91
CA GLU A 71 -8.78 -0.84 -7.12
C GLU A 71 -8.31 -1.80 -8.22
N GLY A 72 -7.01 -1.98 -8.40
CA GLY A 72 -6.46 -2.94 -9.37
C GLY A 72 -6.94 -4.38 -9.10
N ARG A 73 -7.09 -4.74 -7.83
CA ARG A 73 -7.59 -6.06 -7.41
C ARG A 73 -9.09 -6.23 -7.60
N ALA A 74 -9.87 -5.19 -7.33
CA ALA A 74 -11.31 -5.23 -7.55
C ALA A 74 -11.66 -5.42 -9.03
N ALA A 75 -10.85 -4.88 -9.95
CA ALA A 75 -11.04 -5.05 -11.39
C ALA A 75 -10.84 -6.52 -11.84
N ASP A 76 -9.92 -7.27 -11.22
CA ASP A 76 -9.69 -8.69 -11.52
C ASP A 76 -10.81 -9.59 -10.95
N ASP A 77 -11.47 -9.19 -9.84
CA ASP A 77 -12.60 -9.92 -9.23
C ASP A 77 -13.95 -9.63 -9.93
N ASP A 78 -14.10 -8.46 -10.57
CA ASP A 78 -15.34 -8.06 -11.29
C ASP A 78 -15.49 -8.74 -12.67
N ASP A 79 -14.44 -9.38 -13.20
CA ASP A 79 -14.50 -10.19 -14.44
C ASP A 79 -15.28 -11.51 -14.27
N ASP A 80 -15.67 -11.87 -13.04
CA ASP A 80 -16.57 -13.00 -12.74
C ASP A 80 -18.07 -12.62 -12.73
N LEU A 81 -18.44 -11.37 -13.03
CA LEU A 81 -19.84 -10.94 -13.21
C LEU A 81 -20.36 -11.15 -14.65
N GLY A 82 -19.75 -12.10 -15.36
CA GLY A 82 -20.07 -12.50 -16.73
C GLY A 82 -21.13 -13.60 -16.88
N ASP A 83 -22.19 -13.64 -16.06
CA ASP A 83 -23.43 -14.37 -16.41
C ASP A 83 -24.64 -13.95 -15.56
N LEU A 84 -25.19 -12.76 -15.80
CA LEU A 84 -26.58 -12.47 -15.43
C LEU A 84 -27.39 -12.31 -16.72
N GLY A 85 -27.65 -13.47 -17.32
CA GLY A 85 -28.80 -13.81 -18.15
C GLY A 85 -29.49 -12.68 -18.90
N SER A 86 -29.28 -12.63 -20.21
CA SER A 86 -30.27 -12.03 -21.11
C SER A 86 -31.56 -12.88 -21.05
N PRO A 87 -32.71 -12.35 -20.63
CA PRO A 87 -33.99 -13.00 -20.89
C PRO A 87 -34.55 -12.53 -22.24
N ASP A 88 -35.18 -13.48 -22.95
CA ASP A 88 -35.90 -13.34 -24.24
C ASP A 88 -36.83 -12.11 -24.35
#